data_AF-A0A9K3K4S2-F1
#
_entry.id   AF-A0A9K3K4S2-F1
#
_cell.length_a   1.000
_cell.length_b   1.000
_cell.length_c   1.000
_cell.angle_alpha   90.00
_cell.angle_beta   90.00
_cell.angle_gamma   90.00
#
_symmetry.space_group_name_H-M   'P 1'
#
loop_
_entity.id
_entity.type
_entity.pdbx_description
1 polymer ?
#
loop_
_entity_poly.entity_id
_entity_poly.type
_entity_poly.pdbx_seq_one_letter_code
_entity_poly.pdbx_strand_id
1 'polypeptide(L)'
;MVLRQQTTSPYRAVHSIWKTYGFAKADIRRFLADAPNNAPVKFSDFNVQDFMEWIVSIRKEDGSTPTYSTYNCHRAGLFNLFRDYKQDIAPLQSELKTHFRGLQRTKTQALANGEGRVKIGKDALEFALYKSLCLLLMKSAKPDYVFTHCFMTYCWNLMCRAGNMTSICWSHLEWRNDALGIYFAHVKNDQLGQRPRDPRHIYANPIIPEICPILSLGIYMLTIPILPGNTQLFPGGNQYDRFRKVLVRLLNTVEGSAELRARGMTTDDIGTHSCRKGATTYVTSGSTAAPLLRPFI
;
A
#
# COMPACT_ATOMS: atom_id res chain seq x y z
N MET A 1 -18.72 27.68 -12.95
CA MET A 1 -20.16 27.34 -12.91
C MET A 1 -20.83 28.28 -11.93
N VAL A 2 -21.39 29.39 -12.41
CA VAL A 2 -22.20 30.27 -11.57
C VAL A 2 -23.51 29.55 -11.30
N LEU A 3 -23.59 28.89 -10.14
CA LEU A 3 -24.86 28.45 -9.58
C LEU A 3 -25.52 29.68 -8.97
N ARG A 4 -26.70 30.02 -9.49
CA ARG A 4 -27.57 31.06 -8.95
C ARG A 4 -27.74 30.88 -7.43
N GLN A 5 -27.62 31.99 -6.74
CA GLN A 5 -27.92 32.15 -5.32
C GLN A 5 -29.34 31.66 -5.01
N GLN A 6 -29.45 30.76 -4.03
CA GLN A 6 -30.47 30.89 -3.00
C GLN A 6 -29.82 30.61 -1.65
N THR A 7 -30.07 31.54 -0.75
CA THR A 7 -29.52 31.72 0.59
C THR A 7 -29.83 30.54 1.50
N THR A 8 -28.80 29.83 1.98
CA THR A 8 -28.73 29.18 3.30
C THR A 8 -27.34 28.53 3.48
N SER A 9 -26.82 28.56 4.72
CA SER A 9 -25.44 28.25 5.14
C SER A 9 -24.68 27.16 4.34
N PRO A 10 -23.48 27.48 3.77
CA PRO A 10 -22.77 26.61 2.83
C PRO A 10 -22.10 25.36 3.44
N TYR A 11 -22.04 25.23 4.76
CA TYR A 11 -21.27 24.15 5.41
C TYR A 11 -22.01 22.80 5.51
N ARG A 12 -23.35 22.78 5.47
CA ARG A 12 -24.14 21.52 5.60
C ARG A 12 -24.56 20.89 4.27
N ALA A 13 -24.71 21.67 3.20
CA ALA A 13 -25.21 21.18 1.92
C ALA A 13 -24.18 20.33 1.16
N VAL A 14 -22.90 20.71 1.17
CA VAL A 14 -21.85 19.99 0.43
C VAL A 14 -21.59 18.60 1.04
N HIS A 15 -21.69 18.46 2.36
CA HIS A 15 -21.47 17.18 3.03
C HIS A 15 -22.60 16.15 2.83
N SER A 16 -23.78 16.61 2.43
CA SER A 16 -24.97 15.80 2.12
C SER A 16 -24.94 15.25 0.69
N ILE A 17 -24.45 16.03 -0.28
CA ILE A 17 -24.49 15.66 -1.71
C ILE A 17 -23.61 14.43 -2.02
N TRP A 18 -22.46 14.27 -1.33
CA TRP A 18 -21.56 13.13 -1.55
C TRP A 18 -22.05 11.80 -0.92
N LYS A 19 -22.97 11.84 0.05
CA LYS A 19 -23.57 10.62 0.63
C LYS A 19 -24.78 10.14 -0.15
N THR A 20 -25.49 11.04 -0.83
CA THR A 20 -26.76 10.74 -1.50
C THR A 20 -26.59 10.16 -2.90
N TYR A 21 -25.48 10.46 -3.59
CA TYR A 21 -25.17 9.88 -4.90
C TYR A 21 -23.89 9.05 -4.81
N GLY A 22 -24.03 7.82 -4.34
CA GLY A 22 -23.01 6.79 -4.51
C GLY A 22 -22.87 6.48 -6.00
N PHE A 23 -22.01 7.22 -6.70
CA PHE A 23 -21.62 6.84 -8.06
C PHE A 23 -20.99 5.45 -8.00
N ALA A 24 -21.68 4.45 -8.54
CA ALA A 24 -21.09 3.14 -8.70
C ALA A 24 -19.90 3.28 -9.66
N LYS A 25 -18.88 2.44 -9.51
CA LYS A 25 -17.70 2.41 -10.42
C LYS A 25 -18.10 2.29 -11.90
N ALA A 26 -19.30 1.75 -12.18
CA ALA A 26 -19.90 1.67 -13.51
C ALA A 26 -20.38 3.03 -14.04
N ASP A 27 -20.91 3.91 -13.18
CA ASP A 27 -21.42 5.23 -13.57
C ASP A 27 -20.28 6.18 -13.91
N ILE A 28 -19.15 6.08 -13.19
CA ILE A 28 -17.92 6.82 -13.51
C ILE A 28 -17.38 6.38 -14.88
N ARG A 29 -17.40 5.08 -15.19
CA ARG A 29 -16.97 4.58 -16.51
C ARG A 29 -17.86 5.05 -17.65
N ARG A 30 -19.19 5.10 -17.43
CA ARG A 30 -20.16 5.61 -18.40
C ARG A 30 -19.99 7.12 -18.62
N PHE A 31 -19.82 7.89 -17.54
CA PHE A 31 -19.52 9.32 -17.61
C PHE A 31 -18.19 9.61 -18.33
N LEU A 32 -17.17 8.77 -18.13
CA LEU A 32 -15.89 8.87 -18.83
C LEU A 32 -15.95 8.41 -20.30
N ALA A 33 -16.95 7.63 -20.70
CA ALA A 33 -17.14 7.22 -22.09
C ALA A 33 -17.76 8.34 -22.94
N ASP A 34 -18.67 9.13 -22.35
CA ASP A 34 -19.28 10.32 -22.96
C ASP A 34 -18.49 11.62 -22.69
N ALA A 35 -17.38 11.52 -21.96
CA ALA A 35 -16.56 12.62 -21.46
C ALA A 35 -16.16 13.68 -22.50
N PRO A 36 -15.74 13.36 -23.74
CA PRO A 36 -15.23 14.38 -24.68
C PRO A 36 -16.24 15.50 -24.96
N ASN A 37 -17.53 15.21 -24.84
CA ASN A 37 -18.63 16.15 -25.10
C ASN A 37 -19.25 16.75 -23.83
N ASN A 38 -18.86 16.28 -22.65
CA ASN A 38 -19.40 16.75 -21.37
C ASN A 38 -18.29 16.84 -20.31
N ALA A 39 -17.49 17.91 -20.39
CA ALA A 39 -16.42 18.14 -19.43
C ALA A 39 -16.97 18.37 -18.01
N PRO A 40 -16.39 17.72 -16.98
CA PRO A 40 -16.84 17.91 -15.59
C PRO A 40 -16.52 19.31 -15.04
N VAL A 41 -15.68 20.08 -15.74
CA VAL A 41 -15.28 21.44 -15.37
C VAL A 41 -15.26 22.33 -16.60
N LYS A 42 -15.53 23.62 -16.40
CA LYS A 42 -15.32 24.65 -17.43
C LYS A 42 -13.85 25.07 -17.39
N PHE A 43 -13.06 24.60 -18.35
CA PHE A 43 -11.61 24.85 -18.39
C PHE A 43 -11.25 26.33 -18.56
N SER A 44 -12.07 27.10 -19.29
CA SER A 44 -11.90 28.56 -19.47
C SER A 44 -12.01 29.34 -18.17
N ASP A 45 -12.83 28.86 -17.23
CA ASP A 45 -13.15 29.53 -15.97
C ASP A 45 -12.31 28.97 -14.82
N PHE A 46 -11.38 28.04 -15.12
CA PHE A 46 -10.63 27.34 -14.07
C PHE A 46 -9.58 28.27 -13.47
N ASN A 47 -9.65 28.43 -12.14
CA ASN A 47 -8.70 29.22 -11.37
C ASN A 47 -7.90 28.33 -10.41
N VAL A 48 -6.59 28.58 -10.31
CA VAL A 48 -5.70 27.88 -9.37
C VAL A 48 -6.14 28.12 -7.93
N GLN A 49 -6.62 29.31 -7.60
CA GLN A 49 -7.05 29.66 -6.25
C GLN A 49 -8.24 28.79 -5.80
N ASP A 50 -9.26 28.62 -6.65
CA ASP A 50 -10.43 27.77 -6.36
C ASP A 50 -10.00 26.32 -6.11
N PHE A 51 -9.05 25.83 -6.91
CA PHE A 51 -8.49 24.49 -6.72
C PHE A 51 -7.72 24.38 -5.40
N MET A 52 -6.93 25.39 -5.04
CA MET A 52 -6.19 25.40 -3.78
C MET A 52 -7.12 25.46 -2.57
N GLU A 53 -8.19 26.27 -2.61
CA GLU A 53 -9.22 26.33 -1.58
C GLU A 53 -9.91 24.99 -1.39
N TRP A 54 -10.28 24.34 -2.49
CA TRP A 54 -10.81 22.98 -2.45
C TRP A 54 -9.81 22.01 -1.83
N ILE A 55 -8.55 21.99 -2.28
CA ILE A 55 -7.50 21.10 -1.76
C ILE A 55 -7.32 21.24 -0.25
N VAL A 56 -7.27 22.47 0.27
CA VAL A 56 -7.10 22.72 1.70
C VAL A 56 -8.38 22.50 2.50
N SER A 57 -9.55 22.41 1.85
CA SER A 57 -10.82 22.03 2.48
C SER A 57 -10.93 20.52 2.73
N ILE A 58 -10.19 19.69 1.99
CA ILE A 58 -10.30 18.22 2.08
C ILE A 58 -9.95 17.75 3.50
N ARG A 59 -10.83 16.94 4.08
CA ARG A 59 -10.64 16.24 5.36
C ARG A 59 -10.84 14.75 5.16
N LYS A 60 -10.19 13.95 6.00
CA LYS A 60 -10.47 12.51 6.13
C LYS A 60 -11.74 12.29 6.95
N GLU A 61 -12.22 11.04 7.00
CA GLU A 61 -13.39 10.65 7.81
C GLU A 61 -13.23 10.97 9.31
N ASP A 62 -11.99 10.91 9.80
CA ASP A 62 -11.63 11.27 11.18
C ASP A 62 -11.51 12.79 11.42
N GLY A 63 -11.81 13.62 10.42
CA GLY A 63 -11.67 15.09 10.48
C GLY A 63 -10.24 15.60 10.33
N SER A 64 -9.23 14.73 10.22
CA SER A 64 -7.83 15.14 10.06
C SER A 64 -7.53 15.61 8.63
N THR A 65 -6.46 16.40 8.48
CA THR A 65 -6.00 16.80 7.15
C THR A 65 -5.28 15.63 6.44
N PRO A 66 -5.46 15.48 5.11
CA PRO A 66 -4.74 14.48 4.32
C PRO A 66 -3.21 14.65 4.38
N THR A 67 -2.44 13.67 3.94
CA THR A 67 -0.98 13.83 3.78
C THR A 67 -0.66 14.64 2.53
N TYR A 68 0.56 15.17 2.44
CA TYR A 68 1.03 15.87 1.23
C TYR A 68 0.97 14.98 -0.02
N SER A 69 1.22 13.67 0.13
CA SER A 69 1.10 12.72 -0.98
C SER A 69 -0.31 12.67 -1.56
N THR A 70 -1.35 12.76 -0.71
CA THR A 70 -2.75 12.79 -1.17
C THR A 70 -3.03 14.03 -2.01
N TYR A 71 -2.57 15.21 -1.56
CA TYR A 71 -2.71 16.43 -2.36
C TYR A 71 -1.99 16.32 -3.70
N ASN A 72 -0.79 15.73 -3.73
CA ASN A 72 -0.08 15.49 -4.98
C ASN A 72 -0.84 14.53 -5.92
N CYS A 73 -1.56 13.54 -5.39
CA CYS A 73 -2.44 12.70 -6.21
C CYS A 73 -3.58 13.53 -6.85
N HIS A 74 -4.20 14.44 -6.10
CA HIS A 74 -5.21 15.34 -6.66
C HIS A 74 -4.63 16.28 -7.72
N ARG A 75 -3.42 16.81 -7.49
CA ARG A 75 -2.68 17.58 -8.51
C ARG A 75 -2.47 16.74 -9.76
N ALA A 76 -1.96 15.51 -9.64
CA ALA A 76 -1.77 14.63 -10.79
C ALA A 76 -3.10 14.32 -11.51
N GLY A 77 -4.19 14.15 -10.77
CA GLY A 77 -5.54 14.01 -11.32
C GLY A 77 -5.98 15.21 -12.15
N LEU A 78 -5.70 16.43 -11.69
CA LEU A 78 -5.97 17.67 -12.45
C LEU A 78 -5.19 17.71 -13.77
N PHE A 79 -3.89 17.37 -13.74
CA PHE A 79 -3.07 17.32 -14.95
C PHE A 79 -3.57 16.26 -15.93
N ASN A 80 -3.98 15.09 -15.43
CA ASN A 80 -4.59 14.06 -16.27
C ASN A 80 -5.90 14.57 -16.88
N LEU A 81 -6.76 15.26 -16.12
CA LEU A 81 -8.01 15.83 -16.62
C LEU A 81 -7.78 16.81 -17.78
N PHE A 82 -6.86 17.77 -17.64
CA PHE A 82 -6.53 18.69 -18.72
C PHE A 82 -5.98 17.96 -19.96
N ARG A 83 -5.10 16.97 -19.74
CA ARG A 83 -4.53 16.16 -20.83
C ARG A 83 -5.59 15.35 -21.57
N ASP A 84 -6.48 14.67 -20.84
CA ASP A 84 -7.49 13.78 -21.42
C ASP A 84 -8.50 14.58 -22.27
N TYR A 85 -8.74 15.85 -21.92
CA TYR A 85 -9.57 16.80 -22.66
C TYR A 85 -8.81 17.69 -23.65
N LYS A 86 -7.51 17.41 -23.87
CA LYS A 86 -6.62 18.15 -24.78
C LYS A 86 -6.59 19.67 -24.53
N GLN A 87 -6.74 20.08 -23.27
CA GLN A 87 -6.66 21.47 -22.85
C GLN A 87 -5.24 21.81 -22.39
N ASP A 88 -4.82 23.05 -22.63
CA ASP A 88 -3.51 23.52 -22.18
C ASP A 88 -3.53 23.90 -20.69
N ILE A 89 -2.63 23.28 -19.91
CA ILE A 89 -2.44 23.56 -18.48
C ILE A 89 -1.19 24.42 -18.23
N ALA A 90 -0.33 24.61 -19.24
CA ALA A 90 0.93 25.33 -19.10
C ALA A 90 0.79 26.72 -18.43
N PRO A 91 -0.26 27.52 -18.71
CA PRO A 91 -0.44 28.83 -18.07
C PRO A 91 -0.57 28.75 -16.54
N LEU A 92 -1.15 27.67 -16.01
CA LEU A 92 -1.46 27.51 -14.59
C LEU A 92 -0.37 26.72 -13.83
N GLN A 93 0.55 26.10 -14.56
CA GLN A 93 1.50 25.14 -14.01
C GLN A 93 2.52 25.77 -13.05
N SER A 94 2.99 26.98 -13.35
CA SER A 94 3.96 27.70 -12.52
C SER A 94 3.35 28.09 -11.17
N GLU A 95 2.12 28.59 -11.18
CA GLU A 95 1.36 28.98 -10.00
C GLU A 95 1.03 27.76 -9.12
N LEU A 96 0.48 26.69 -9.72
CA LEU A 96 0.24 25.41 -9.03
C LEU A 96 1.52 24.87 -8.37
N LYS A 97 2.66 24.94 -9.07
CA LYS A 97 3.95 24.49 -8.52
C LYS A 97 4.35 25.31 -7.30
N THR A 98 4.13 26.63 -7.32
CA THR A 98 4.44 27.53 -6.20
C THR A 98 3.56 27.23 -4.99
N HIS A 99 2.25 27.13 -5.15
CA HIS A 99 1.33 26.80 -4.05
C HIS A 99 1.63 25.44 -3.43
N PHE A 100 1.88 24.40 -4.25
CA PHE A 100 2.20 23.08 -3.74
C PHE A 100 3.54 23.01 -3.01
N ARG A 101 4.51 23.85 -3.38
CA ARG A 101 5.76 24.01 -2.62
C ARG A 101 5.50 24.69 -1.27
N GLY A 102 4.68 25.75 -1.26
CA GLY A 102 4.24 26.42 -0.03
C GLY A 102 3.57 25.44 0.93
N LEU A 103 2.58 24.70 0.45
CA LEU A 103 1.85 23.69 1.22
C LEU A 103 2.77 22.59 1.78
N GLN A 104 3.78 22.17 1.01
CA GLN A 104 4.78 21.22 1.49
C GLN A 104 5.61 21.79 2.63
N ARG A 105 6.09 23.03 2.49
CA ARG A 105 6.88 23.72 3.52
C ARG A 105 6.10 23.89 4.82
N THR A 106 4.84 24.35 4.75
CA THR A 106 3.99 24.50 5.93
C THR A 106 3.84 23.18 6.68
N LYS A 107 3.61 22.06 5.96
CA LYS A 107 3.53 20.74 6.58
C LYS A 107 4.85 20.27 7.17
N THR A 108 5.97 20.50 6.49
CA THR A 108 7.29 20.18 7.01
C THR A 108 7.62 20.99 8.27
N GLN A 109 7.23 22.26 8.31
CA GLN A 109 7.43 23.13 9.47
C GLN A 109 6.56 22.70 10.66
N ALA A 110 5.28 22.36 10.41
CA ALA A 110 4.42 21.78 11.44
C ALA A 110 5.03 20.49 12.03
N LEU A 111 5.52 19.58 11.18
CA LEU A 111 6.22 18.37 11.64
C LEU A 111 7.49 18.68 12.44
N ALA A 112 8.27 19.69 12.03
CA ALA A 112 9.47 20.13 12.76
C ALA A 112 9.11 20.73 14.14
N ASN A 113 7.96 21.36 14.25
CA ASN A 113 7.40 21.88 15.50
C ASN A 113 6.74 20.78 16.37
N GLY A 114 6.82 19.51 15.97
CA GLY A 114 6.23 18.38 16.69
C GLY A 114 4.75 18.12 16.38
N GLU A 115 4.16 18.82 15.42
CA GLU A 115 2.76 18.62 15.03
C GLU A 115 2.65 17.43 14.06
N GLY A 116 2.12 16.33 14.57
CA GLY A 116 1.86 15.12 13.79
C GLY A 116 3.04 14.16 13.74
N ARG A 117 2.91 13.11 12.92
CA ARG A 117 3.86 12.01 12.87
C ARG A 117 4.90 12.23 11.78
N VAL A 118 6.17 12.36 12.16
CA VAL A 118 7.32 12.50 11.24
C VAL A 118 7.43 11.29 10.29
N LYS A 119 7.21 10.09 10.82
CA LYS A 119 7.29 8.85 10.06
C LYS A 119 6.01 8.62 9.25
N ILE A 120 6.13 8.58 7.92
CA ILE A 120 5.00 8.36 7.01
C ILE A 120 4.92 6.89 6.59
N GLY A 121 3.74 6.30 6.74
CA GLY A 121 3.42 4.94 6.31
C GLY A 121 3.77 3.87 7.36
N LYS A 122 3.63 2.61 6.96
CA LYS A 122 3.86 1.44 7.84
C LYS A 122 5.35 1.20 8.08
N ASP A 123 5.66 0.71 9.26
CA ASP A 123 7.00 0.43 9.75
C ASP A 123 7.57 -0.85 9.15
N ALA A 124 8.90 -0.97 9.16
CA ALA A 124 9.57 -2.22 8.86
C ALA A 124 9.25 -3.23 9.96
N LEU A 125 8.89 -4.45 9.56
CA LEU A 125 8.67 -5.53 10.52
C LEU A 125 10.03 -5.98 11.03
N GLU A 126 10.32 -5.78 12.31
CA GLU A 126 11.56 -6.25 12.93
C GLU A 126 11.64 -7.79 12.85
N PHE A 127 12.84 -8.35 12.70
CA PHE A 127 13.02 -9.80 12.56
C PHE A 127 12.45 -10.57 13.76
N ALA A 128 12.66 -10.08 14.99
CA ALA A 128 12.11 -10.71 16.19
C ALA A 128 10.57 -10.71 16.17
N LEU A 129 9.95 -9.58 15.80
CA LEU A 129 8.49 -9.49 15.68
C LEU A 129 7.96 -10.38 14.55
N TYR A 130 8.64 -10.42 13.39
CA TYR A 130 8.30 -11.33 12.29
C TYR A 130 8.27 -12.79 12.76
N LYS A 131 9.32 -13.24 13.45
CA LYS A 131 9.41 -14.58 14.03
C LYS A 131 8.26 -14.84 15.02
N SER A 132 8.00 -13.93 15.96
CA SER A 132 6.91 -14.06 16.92
C SER A 132 5.54 -14.18 16.23
N LEU A 133 5.24 -13.33 15.25
CA LEU A 133 3.97 -13.37 14.52
C LEU A 133 3.82 -14.67 13.71
N CYS A 134 4.90 -15.14 13.08
CA CYS A 134 4.93 -16.42 12.38
C CYS A 134 4.62 -17.59 13.33
N LEU A 135 5.21 -17.59 14.52
CA LEU A 135 4.94 -18.60 15.55
C LEU A 135 3.48 -18.54 16.02
N LEU A 136 2.93 -17.35 16.25
CA LEU A 136 1.52 -17.20 16.63
C LEU A 136 0.55 -17.71 15.55
N LEU A 137 0.87 -17.48 14.27
CA LEU A 137 0.08 -18.02 13.16
C LEU A 137 0.16 -19.55 13.12
N MET A 138 1.35 -20.12 13.30
CA MET A 138 1.58 -21.57 13.28
C MET A 138 0.84 -22.32 14.42
N LYS A 139 0.55 -21.64 15.55
CA LYS A 139 -0.22 -22.21 16.66
C LYS A 139 -1.70 -22.45 16.32
N SER A 140 -2.22 -21.96 15.20
CA SER A 140 -3.63 -22.12 14.81
C SER A 140 -3.79 -22.96 13.55
N ALA A 141 -4.64 -23.98 13.60
CA ALA A 141 -5.03 -24.77 12.43
C ALA A 141 -6.09 -24.10 11.54
N LYS A 142 -6.49 -22.84 11.84
CA LYS A 142 -7.49 -22.13 11.04
C LYS A 142 -6.94 -21.89 9.61
N PRO A 143 -7.68 -22.19 8.54
CA PRO A 143 -7.19 -22.02 7.16
C PRO A 143 -6.67 -20.62 6.84
N ASP A 144 -7.29 -19.58 7.40
CA ASP A 144 -6.84 -18.20 7.25
C ASP A 144 -5.47 -17.93 7.89
N TYR A 145 -5.17 -18.59 9.02
CA TYR A 145 -3.90 -18.42 9.73
C TYR A 145 -2.80 -19.20 9.02
N VAL A 146 -3.10 -20.42 8.53
CA VAL A 146 -2.18 -21.18 7.69
C VAL A 146 -1.86 -20.44 6.39
N PHE A 147 -2.88 -19.90 5.72
CA PHE A 147 -2.70 -19.03 4.55
C PHE A 147 -1.79 -17.84 4.89
N THR A 148 -2.09 -17.12 5.99
CA THR A 148 -1.35 -15.91 6.38
C THR A 148 0.10 -16.25 6.77
N HIS A 149 0.33 -17.39 7.39
CA HIS A 149 1.67 -17.90 7.71
C HIS A 149 2.50 -18.08 6.45
N CYS A 150 2.02 -18.90 5.51
CA CYS A 150 2.69 -19.14 4.22
C CYS A 150 2.85 -17.84 3.41
N PHE A 151 1.82 -16.99 3.36
CA PHE A 151 1.89 -15.71 2.65
C PHE A 151 2.95 -14.78 3.25
N MET A 152 3.04 -14.70 4.58
CA MET A 152 3.98 -13.83 5.29
C MET A 152 5.42 -14.32 5.17
N THR A 153 5.67 -15.62 5.31
CA THR A 153 7.01 -16.22 5.13
C THR A 153 7.52 -16.00 3.72
N TYR A 154 6.66 -16.13 2.70
CA TYR A 154 7.04 -15.87 1.32
C TYR A 154 7.28 -14.38 1.05
N CYS A 155 6.44 -13.48 1.58
CA CYS A 155 6.67 -12.04 1.45
C CYS A 155 8.02 -11.61 2.02
N TRP A 156 8.41 -12.20 3.16
CA TRP A 156 9.71 -11.95 3.80
C TRP A 156 10.86 -12.51 2.96
N ASN A 157 10.87 -13.82 2.69
CA ASN A 157 11.97 -14.51 2.01
C ASN A 157 12.18 -14.03 0.56
N LEU A 158 11.10 -13.69 -0.16
CA LEU A 158 11.20 -13.15 -1.52
C LEU A 158 11.47 -11.63 -1.56
N MET A 159 11.42 -10.96 -0.40
CA MET A 159 11.45 -9.50 -0.28
C MET A 159 10.46 -8.82 -1.24
N CYS A 160 9.26 -9.41 -1.38
CA CYS A 160 8.29 -8.99 -2.38
C CYS A 160 7.13 -8.22 -1.73
N ARG A 161 6.40 -7.42 -2.51
CA ARG A 161 5.18 -6.78 -2.01
C ARG A 161 4.08 -7.82 -1.95
N ALA A 162 3.14 -7.67 -1.02
CA ALA A 162 1.95 -8.53 -0.98
C ALA A 162 1.23 -8.62 -2.34
N GLY A 163 1.16 -7.53 -3.13
CA GLY A 163 0.58 -7.57 -4.48
C GLY A 163 1.36 -8.40 -5.50
N ASN A 164 2.68 -8.60 -5.34
CA ASN A 164 3.44 -9.55 -6.15
C ASN A 164 3.15 -10.99 -5.72
N MET A 165 2.89 -11.20 -4.42
CA MET A 165 2.57 -12.52 -3.88
C MET A 165 1.23 -13.03 -4.40
N THR A 166 0.24 -12.15 -4.56
CA THR A 166 -1.10 -12.52 -5.07
C THR A 166 -1.10 -13.01 -6.52
N SER A 167 -0.04 -12.75 -7.29
CA SER A 167 0.07 -13.14 -8.69
C SER A 167 0.93 -14.38 -8.93
N ILE A 168 1.44 -15.03 -7.87
CA ILE A 168 2.21 -16.26 -8.01
C ILE A 168 1.26 -17.42 -8.35
N CYS A 169 1.64 -18.19 -9.37
CA CYS A 169 0.95 -19.39 -9.82
C CYS A 169 1.80 -20.62 -9.52
N TRP A 170 1.18 -21.80 -9.47
CA TRP A 170 1.90 -23.07 -9.28
C TRP A 170 2.95 -23.31 -10.36
N SER A 171 2.66 -22.92 -11.61
CA SER A 171 3.60 -23.00 -12.74
C SER A 171 4.81 -22.07 -12.63
N HIS A 172 4.85 -21.16 -11.65
CA HIS A 172 5.99 -20.28 -11.42
C HIS A 172 6.99 -20.87 -10.40
N LEU A 173 6.69 -22.02 -9.81
CA LEU A 173 7.56 -22.70 -8.85
C LEU A 173 8.40 -23.72 -9.61
N GLU A 174 9.71 -23.70 -9.39
CA GLU A 174 10.64 -24.66 -9.96
C GLU A 174 11.66 -25.08 -8.89
N TRP A 175 11.81 -26.38 -8.67
CA TRP A 175 12.88 -26.88 -7.81
C TRP A 175 14.19 -26.92 -8.60
N ARG A 176 15.25 -26.33 -8.04
CA ARG A 176 16.61 -26.39 -8.57
C ARG A 176 17.56 -26.74 -7.44
N ASN A 177 18.12 -27.95 -7.48
CA ASN A 177 18.96 -28.48 -6.41
C ASN A 177 18.24 -28.42 -5.06
N ASP A 178 18.79 -27.67 -4.10
CA ASP A 178 18.28 -27.47 -2.75
C ASP A 178 17.38 -26.23 -2.58
N ALA A 179 17.11 -25.51 -3.67
CA ALA A 179 16.33 -24.28 -3.67
C ALA A 179 14.97 -24.44 -4.37
N LEU A 180 13.94 -23.80 -3.82
CA LEU A 180 12.71 -23.53 -4.53
C LEU A 180 12.83 -22.17 -5.24
N GLY A 181 12.90 -22.19 -6.56
CA GLY A 181 12.88 -21.01 -7.41
C GLY A 181 11.46 -20.50 -7.67
N ILE A 182 11.28 -19.19 -7.60
CA ILE A 182 10.00 -18.53 -7.87
C ILE A 182 10.17 -17.46 -8.95
N TYR A 183 9.45 -17.64 -10.06
CA TYR A 183 9.42 -16.69 -11.17
C TYR A 183 8.33 -15.64 -10.98
N PHE A 184 8.71 -14.37 -11.08
CA PHE A 184 7.73 -13.30 -11.17
C PHE A 184 7.39 -13.01 -12.63
N ALA A 185 6.18 -13.37 -13.05
CA ALA A 185 5.69 -13.09 -14.40
C ALA A 185 5.59 -11.58 -14.70
N HIS A 186 5.30 -10.78 -13.68
CA HIS A 186 5.22 -9.32 -13.81
C HIS A 186 6.05 -8.64 -12.73
N VAL A 187 6.98 -7.78 -13.16
CA VAL A 187 7.82 -6.97 -12.28
C VAL A 187 7.52 -5.51 -12.56
N LYS A 188 7.28 -4.70 -11.52
CA LYS A 188 6.82 -3.30 -11.65
C LYS A 188 7.71 -2.43 -12.56
N ASN A 189 9.00 -2.73 -12.61
CA ASN A 189 9.99 -1.97 -13.38
C ASN A 189 10.24 -2.56 -14.79
N ASP A 190 9.49 -3.60 -15.16
CA ASP A 190 9.53 -4.24 -16.47
C ASP A 190 8.10 -4.56 -16.92
N GLN A 191 7.35 -3.50 -17.22
CA GLN A 191 5.95 -3.61 -17.65
C GLN A 191 5.81 -4.30 -19.01
N LEU A 192 6.85 -4.22 -19.85
CA LEU A 192 6.88 -4.86 -21.17
C LEU A 192 7.39 -6.32 -21.10
N GLY A 193 7.91 -6.76 -19.95
CA GLY A 193 8.40 -8.13 -19.74
C GLY A 193 9.62 -8.49 -20.59
N GLN A 194 10.43 -7.49 -20.95
CA GLN A 194 11.55 -7.65 -21.88
C GLN A 194 12.80 -8.22 -21.20
N ARG A 195 12.86 -8.21 -19.86
CA ARG A 195 14.02 -8.71 -19.13
C ARG A 195 13.92 -10.22 -18.90
N PRO A 196 15.05 -10.94 -18.97
CA PRO A 196 15.12 -12.31 -18.50
C PRO A 196 14.55 -12.41 -17.08
N ARG A 197 13.67 -13.40 -16.86
CA ARG A 197 13.03 -13.62 -15.57
C ARG A 197 13.90 -14.57 -14.76
N ASP A 198 14.85 -14.02 -14.03
CA ASP A 198 15.63 -14.82 -13.09
C ASP A 198 14.75 -15.23 -11.90
N PRO A 199 14.78 -16.51 -11.48
CA PRO A 199 14.01 -16.95 -10.34
C PRO A 199 14.58 -16.36 -9.04
N ARG A 200 13.70 -16.12 -8.08
CA ARG A 200 14.10 -15.86 -6.70
C ARG A 200 14.13 -17.18 -5.95
N HIS A 201 15.31 -17.56 -5.47
CA HIS A 201 15.50 -18.77 -4.71
C HIS A 201 15.11 -18.57 -3.25
N ILE A 202 14.35 -19.51 -2.70
CA ILE A 202 14.09 -19.64 -1.28
C ILE A 202 14.54 -21.02 -0.79
N TYR A 203 14.98 -21.07 0.46
CA TYR A 203 15.59 -22.25 1.06
C TYR A 203 14.81 -22.69 2.30
N ALA A 204 14.93 -23.97 2.64
CA ALA A 204 14.41 -24.47 3.91
C ALA A 204 15.19 -23.88 5.09
N ASN A 205 14.50 -23.63 6.20
CA ASN A 205 15.11 -23.25 7.46
C ASN A 205 14.74 -24.28 8.55
N PRO A 206 15.53 -25.35 8.71
CA PRO A 206 15.24 -26.38 9.71
C PRO A 206 15.47 -25.91 11.16
N ILE A 207 16.24 -24.85 11.36
CA ILE A 207 16.61 -24.35 12.71
C ILE A 207 15.47 -23.54 13.32
N ILE A 208 14.76 -22.76 12.50
CA ILE A 208 13.66 -21.90 12.95
C ILE A 208 12.41 -22.24 12.11
N PRO A 209 11.68 -23.31 12.48
CA PRO A 209 10.58 -23.83 11.66
C PRO A 209 9.46 -22.82 11.44
N GLU A 210 9.19 -21.94 12.42
CA GLU A 210 8.14 -20.92 12.32
C GLU A 210 8.34 -19.94 11.15
N ILE A 211 9.58 -19.73 10.69
CA ILE A 211 9.87 -18.84 9.54
C ILE A 211 10.34 -19.61 8.30
N CYS A 212 10.28 -20.94 8.32
CA CYS A 212 10.70 -21.77 7.20
C CYS A 212 9.68 -21.70 6.06
N PRO A 213 10.04 -21.15 4.88
CA PRO A 213 9.10 -21.01 3.78
C PRO A 213 8.67 -22.38 3.24
N ILE A 214 9.59 -23.34 3.13
CA ILE A 214 9.28 -24.70 2.61
C ILE A 214 8.30 -25.43 3.55
N LEU A 215 8.52 -25.37 4.86
CA LEU A 215 7.59 -25.94 5.84
C LEU A 215 6.22 -25.26 5.76
N SER A 216 6.18 -23.92 5.69
CA SER A 216 4.92 -23.18 5.59
C SER A 216 4.13 -23.50 4.33
N LEU A 217 4.81 -23.77 3.20
CA LEU A 217 4.17 -24.24 1.98
C LEU A 217 3.61 -25.67 2.15
N GLY A 218 4.38 -26.57 2.77
CA GLY A 218 3.91 -27.93 3.06
C GLY A 218 2.64 -27.94 3.92
N ILE A 219 2.62 -27.16 5.01
CA ILE A 219 1.45 -27.00 5.88
C ILE A 219 0.28 -26.42 5.06
N TYR A 220 0.52 -25.41 4.22
CA TYR A 220 -0.51 -24.84 3.35
C TYR A 220 -1.12 -25.88 2.41
N MET A 221 -0.30 -26.65 1.70
CA MET A 221 -0.76 -27.68 0.74
C MET A 221 -1.52 -28.82 1.42
N LEU A 222 -1.14 -29.19 2.65
CA LEU A 222 -1.80 -30.26 3.41
C LEU A 222 -3.13 -29.84 4.04
N THR A 223 -3.33 -28.55 4.29
CA THR A 223 -4.52 -28.04 5.02
C THR A 223 -5.55 -27.39 4.10
N ILE A 224 -5.14 -26.87 2.94
CA ILE A 224 -6.01 -26.14 2.02
C ILE A 224 -6.09 -26.91 0.70
N PRO A 225 -7.29 -27.36 0.29
CA PRO A 225 -7.45 -28.18 -0.89
C PRO A 225 -7.08 -27.39 -2.16
N ILE A 226 -6.19 -27.98 -2.96
CA ILE A 226 -5.81 -27.46 -4.27
C ILE A 226 -6.81 -27.99 -5.28
N LEU A 227 -7.80 -27.16 -5.62
CA LEU A 227 -8.85 -27.54 -6.57
C LEU A 227 -8.33 -27.54 -8.02
N PRO A 228 -8.74 -28.51 -8.85
CA PRO A 228 -8.46 -28.50 -10.28
C PRO A 228 -8.92 -27.20 -10.94
N GLY A 229 -8.08 -26.63 -11.82
CA GLY A 229 -8.36 -25.35 -12.50
C GLY A 229 -7.86 -24.11 -11.77
N ASN A 230 -7.50 -24.20 -10.49
CA ASN A 230 -6.85 -23.09 -9.79
C ASN A 230 -5.36 -23.02 -10.14
N THR A 231 -5.00 -22.07 -11.00
CA THR A 231 -3.60 -21.84 -11.40
C THR A 231 -2.80 -21.06 -10.35
N GLN A 232 -3.48 -20.24 -9.55
CA GLN A 232 -2.87 -19.39 -8.52
C GLN A 232 -2.44 -20.20 -7.30
N LEU A 233 -1.25 -19.90 -6.76
CA LEU A 233 -0.76 -20.48 -5.50
C LEU A 233 -1.72 -20.17 -4.34
N PHE A 234 -2.28 -18.96 -4.34
CA PHE A 234 -3.30 -18.52 -3.40
C PHE A 234 -4.59 -18.16 -4.16
N PRO A 235 -5.56 -19.08 -4.28
CA PRO A 235 -6.75 -18.85 -5.11
C PRO A 235 -7.75 -17.90 -4.47
N GLY A 236 -8.41 -17.08 -5.30
CA GLY A 236 -9.55 -16.23 -4.94
C GLY A 236 -9.32 -14.74 -5.22
N GLY A 237 -10.40 -13.97 -5.37
CA GLY A 237 -10.37 -12.62 -5.98
C GLY A 237 -9.72 -11.50 -5.17
N ASN A 238 -9.36 -11.69 -3.89
CA ASN A 238 -8.79 -10.62 -3.07
C ASN A 238 -7.85 -11.11 -1.96
N GLN A 239 -6.78 -11.83 -2.34
CA GLN A 239 -5.80 -12.35 -1.38
C GLN A 239 -5.04 -11.24 -0.64
N TYR A 240 -4.86 -10.07 -1.26
CA TYR A 240 -4.23 -8.93 -0.61
C TYR A 240 -5.03 -8.47 0.60
N ASP A 241 -6.36 -8.26 0.44
CA ASP A 241 -7.19 -7.86 1.57
C ASP A 241 -7.42 -9.01 2.54
N ARG A 242 -7.43 -10.27 2.08
CA ARG A 242 -7.44 -11.43 2.98
C ARG A 242 -6.25 -11.40 3.92
N PHE A 243 -5.03 -11.29 3.39
CA PHE A 243 -3.81 -11.19 4.18
C PHE A 243 -3.86 -9.99 5.13
N ARG A 244 -4.25 -8.82 4.63
CA ARG A 244 -4.42 -7.60 5.46
C ARG A 244 -5.38 -7.83 6.63
N LYS A 245 -6.56 -8.39 6.39
CA LYS A 245 -7.60 -8.60 7.41
C LYS A 245 -7.14 -9.60 8.47
N VAL A 246 -6.51 -10.69 8.06
CA VAL A 246 -6.01 -11.70 9.02
C VAL A 246 -4.82 -11.15 9.81
N LEU A 247 -3.92 -10.41 9.18
CA LEU A 247 -2.82 -9.74 9.88
C LEU A 247 -3.37 -8.76 10.94
N VAL A 248 -4.33 -7.90 10.58
CA VAL A 248 -4.97 -7.00 11.55
C VAL A 248 -5.64 -7.79 12.68
N ARG A 249 -6.34 -8.89 12.37
CA ARG A 249 -6.95 -9.76 13.38
C ARG A 249 -5.90 -10.34 14.33
N LEU A 250 -4.79 -10.85 13.80
CA LEU A 250 -3.67 -11.39 14.57
C LEU A 250 -3.08 -10.33 15.51
N LEU A 251 -2.81 -9.12 15.01
CA LEU A 251 -2.23 -8.04 15.80
C LEU A 251 -3.17 -7.55 16.93
N ASN A 252 -4.48 -7.71 16.77
CA ASN A 252 -5.48 -7.41 17.80
C ASN A 252 -5.77 -8.56 18.77
N THR A 253 -5.12 -9.73 18.63
CA THR A 253 -5.18 -10.78 19.66
C THR A 253 -4.40 -10.36 20.91
N VAL A 254 -4.66 -11.02 22.05
CA VAL A 254 -3.96 -10.77 23.31
C VAL A 254 -2.45 -10.91 23.11
N GLU A 255 -2.01 -12.00 22.49
CA GLU A 255 -0.59 -12.28 22.26
C GLU A 255 0.01 -11.34 21.20
N GLY A 256 -0.69 -11.11 20.08
CA GLY A 256 -0.21 -10.22 19.03
C GLY A 256 -0.05 -8.77 19.51
N SER A 257 -1.00 -8.28 20.31
CA SER A 257 -0.92 -6.96 20.93
C SER A 257 0.17 -6.90 22.01
N ALA A 258 0.42 -7.97 22.76
CA ALA A 258 1.53 -8.04 23.70
C ALA A 258 2.89 -7.92 23.00
N GLU A 259 3.08 -8.62 21.88
CA GLU A 259 4.30 -8.53 21.07
C GLU A 259 4.56 -7.12 20.51
N LEU A 260 3.49 -6.41 20.12
CA LEU A 260 3.58 -5.02 19.68
C LEU A 260 3.94 -4.08 20.83
N ARG A 261 3.24 -4.18 21.97
CA ARG A 261 3.49 -3.35 23.16
C ARG A 261 4.90 -3.53 23.70
N ALA A 262 5.41 -4.77 23.72
CA ALA A 262 6.77 -5.08 24.15
C ALA A 262 7.84 -4.35 23.29
N ARG A 263 7.48 -3.88 22.09
CA ARG A 263 8.35 -3.16 21.16
C ARG A 263 7.96 -1.70 20.97
N GLY A 264 7.04 -1.18 21.80
CA GLY A 264 6.55 0.20 21.69
C GLY A 264 5.79 0.48 20.39
N MET A 265 5.21 -0.56 19.77
CA MET A 265 4.47 -0.46 18.51
C MET A 265 2.96 -0.59 18.74
N THR A 266 2.20 -0.09 17.79
CA THR A 266 0.74 -0.18 17.68
C THR A 266 0.36 -0.97 16.43
N THR A 267 -0.90 -1.40 16.36
CA THR A 267 -1.44 -2.11 15.18
C THR A 267 -1.40 -1.25 13.91
N ASP A 268 -1.43 0.08 14.07
CA ASP A 268 -1.32 1.04 12.98
C ASP A 268 0.09 1.19 12.42
N ASP A 269 1.11 0.69 13.12
CA ASP A 269 2.48 0.72 12.63
C ASP A 269 2.75 -0.39 11.63
N ILE A 270 2.05 -1.52 11.75
CA ILE A 270 2.28 -2.69 10.90
C ILE A 270 1.21 -2.81 9.81
N GLY A 271 1.62 -3.32 8.65
CA GLY A 271 0.71 -3.61 7.54
C GLY A 271 1.37 -4.47 6.47
N THR A 272 0.69 -4.63 5.32
CA THR A 272 1.12 -5.51 4.23
C THR A 272 2.50 -5.18 3.64
N HIS A 273 2.93 -3.92 3.76
CA HIS A 273 4.25 -3.48 3.30
C HIS A 273 5.36 -3.71 4.33
N SER A 274 5.04 -4.01 5.58
CA SER A 274 5.99 -4.15 6.67
C SER A 274 6.91 -5.35 6.48
N CYS A 275 6.42 -6.46 5.93
CA CYS A 275 7.21 -7.67 5.70
C CYS A 275 8.38 -7.41 4.75
N ARG A 276 8.10 -6.81 3.58
CA ARG A 276 9.15 -6.45 2.62
C ARG A 276 10.14 -5.44 3.19
N LYS A 277 9.64 -4.40 3.85
CA LYS A 277 10.50 -3.38 4.49
C LYS A 277 11.42 -4.03 5.53
N GLY A 278 10.85 -4.88 6.39
CA GLY A 278 11.56 -5.66 7.40
C GLY A 278 12.67 -6.53 6.82
N ALA A 279 12.34 -7.34 5.82
CA ALA A 279 13.30 -8.21 5.16
C ALA A 279 14.44 -7.42 4.49
N THR A 280 14.12 -6.33 3.77
CA THR A 280 15.15 -5.46 3.19
C THR A 280 16.01 -4.82 4.28
N THR A 281 15.40 -4.27 5.34
CA THR A 281 16.14 -3.71 6.47
C THR A 281 17.08 -4.75 7.06
N TYR A 282 16.59 -5.95 7.41
CA TYR A 282 17.39 -7.02 8.01
C TYR A 282 18.63 -7.39 7.19
N VAL A 283 18.48 -7.54 5.87
CA VAL A 283 19.62 -7.85 4.98
C VAL A 283 20.59 -6.68 4.86
N THR A 284 20.10 -5.43 4.86
CA THR A 284 20.95 -4.23 4.70
C THR A 284 21.58 -3.74 6.01
N SER A 285 20.97 -4.02 7.16
CA SER A 285 21.45 -3.61 8.48
C SER A 285 22.42 -4.60 9.11
N GLY A 286 22.56 -5.81 8.54
CA GLY A 286 23.50 -6.84 8.98
C GLY A 286 24.95 -6.64 8.52
N SER A 287 25.28 -5.49 7.91
CA SER A 287 26.67 -5.19 7.54
C SER A 287 27.50 -4.91 8.80
N THR A 288 28.62 -5.62 8.97
CA THR A 288 29.62 -5.38 10.01
C THR A 288 30.47 -4.14 9.76
N ALA A 289 30.25 -3.41 8.66
CA ALA A 289 30.84 -2.09 8.46
C ALA A 289 30.16 -1.09 9.40
N ALA A 290 30.91 -0.59 10.38
CA ALA A 290 30.42 0.43 11.30
C ALA A 290 29.83 1.63 10.52
N PRO A 291 28.69 2.22 10.95
CA PRO A 291 28.32 3.53 10.48
C PRO A 291 29.45 4.50 10.86
N LEU A 292 29.95 5.27 9.90
CA LEU A 292 30.88 6.37 10.14
C LEU A 292 30.16 7.47 10.92
N LEU A 293 29.94 7.26 12.22
CA LEU A 293 29.68 8.32 13.17
C LEU A 293 31.05 8.77 13.69
N ARG A 294 31.71 9.65 12.94
CA ARG A 294 32.76 10.49 13.53
C ARG A 294 32.03 11.64 14.22
N PRO A 295 31.91 11.68 15.56
CA PRO A 295 31.53 12.92 16.22
C PRO A 295 32.58 13.95 15.86
N PHE A 296 32.15 15.05 15.25
CA PHE A 296 32.96 16.26 15.18
C PHE A 296 33.10 16.74 16.63
N ILE A 297 34.28 16.52 17.21
CA ILE A 297 34.79 17.28 18.35
C ILE A 297 35.53 18.47 17.76
#